data_AF-A0A7C7FY76-F1
#
_entry.id   AF-A0A7C7FY76-F1
#
_cell.length_a   1.000
_cell.length_b   1.000
_cell.length_c   1.000
_cell.angle_alpha   90.00
_cell.angle_beta   90.00
_cell.angle_gamma   90.00
#
_symmetry.space_group_name_H-M   'P 1'
#
loop_
_entity.id
_entity.type
_entity.pdbx_description
1 polymer ?
#
loop_
_entity_poly.entity_id
_entity_poly.type
_entity_poly.pdbx_seq_one_letter_code
_entity_poly.pdbx_strand_id
1 'polypeptide(L)'
;MTPQYLKKERTMRDSRWFTKAFGTMLLFGFATIILGGPSLAQAQQFFTATATGGQEITFTEEGLDVPSSCVATFRVANDDSEIGYKLQCYNINGLTQAHIHSGQFRDSGPAFAFLFGDPDQQAIFGEQDVLGFAQVFSIEGTIGQDDPKLINVDLDFLLADMRAGITYVNVHTDANVLGEVRGQLVATPEGKITDEFFAASGSGDQEIVGVVGGVETDAACGANFGRVDAGLKFKLRCFNIEGVTQAHIHVGGPLENGPAVAVLFPAGDATGMINGLLKRGSDKSKGTLTNMNLKEGFTLDTLIDAMTTDNAYINIHTEANPAGEVRGSIALVDTFALF
;
A
#
# COMPACT_ATOMS: atom_id res chain seq x y z
N MET A 1 2.03 17.25 52.33
CA MET A 1 1.94 17.96 51.04
C MET A 1 0.81 17.35 50.23
N THR A 2 -0.34 18.02 50.26
CA THR A 2 -1.48 17.84 49.33
C THR A 2 -2.45 18.99 49.64
N PRO A 3 -2.79 19.85 48.67
CA PRO A 3 -3.96 20.72 48.81
C PRO A 3 -5.08 20.26 47.86
N GLN A 4 -6.20 19.84 48.45
CA GLN A 4 -7.52 19.84 47.81
C GLN A 4 -7.95 21.29 47.59
N TYR A 5 -8.44 21.62 46.40
CA TYR A 5 -9.19 22.86 46.17
C TYR A 5 -10.56 22.59 45.56
N LEU A 6 -11.52 23.32 46.11
CA LEU A 6 -12.95 23.11 46.09
C LEU A 6 -13.64 23.58 44.81
N LYS A 7 -14.72 22.85 44.51
CA LYS A 7 -15.82 23.08 43.57
C LYS A 7 -16.40 24.50 43.68
N LYS A 8 -16.71 25.15 42.56
CA LYS A 8 -17.54 26.37 42.52
C LYS A 8 -18.76 26.14 41.61
N GLU A 9 -19.90 25.88 42.24
CA GLU A 9 -21.21 25.87 41.58
C GLU A 9 -21.70 27.32 41.39
N ARG A 10 -22.31 27.60 40.23
CA ARG A 10 -22.86 28.92 39.90
C ARG A 10 -24.39 28.80 39.83
N THR A 11 -25.04 29.43 40.80
CA THR A 11 -26.48 29.49 40.99
C THR A 11 -27.16 30.40 39.96
N MET A 12 -28.27 29.91 39.39
CA MET A 12 -29.25 30.69 38.64
C MET A 12 -30.00 31.68 39.55
N ARG A 13 -30.37 32.84 39.01
CA ARG A 13 -31.41 33.70 39.58
C ARG A 13 -32.20 34.42 38.49
N ASP A 14 -33.51 34.25 38.57
CA ASP A 14 -34.58 34.75 37.70
C ASP A 14 -34.71 36.27 37.66
N SER A 15 -35.35 36.80 36.60
CA SER A 15 -36.71 37.39 36.75
C SER A 15 -37.31 37.86 35.42
N ARG A 16 -38.63 37.63 35.32
CA ARG A 16 -39.55 37.75 34.17
C ARG A 16 -40.25 39.09 34.20
N TRP A 17 -40.53 39.72 33.05
CA TRP A 17 -41.75 40.54 32.86
C TRP A 17 -42.37 40.31 31.47
N PHE A 18 -43.69 40.10 31.48
CA PHE A 18 -44.60 39.73 30.39
C PHE A 18 -44.96 40.88 29.46
N THR A 19 -45.25 40.60 28.18
CA THR A 19 -46.59 40.88 27.61
C THR A 19 -46.87 40.03 26.37
N LYS A 20 -48.11 39.53 26.29
CA LYS A 20 -48.65 38.67 25.22
C LYS A 20 -49.12 39.51 24.04
N ALA A 21 -48.98 38.99 22.83
CA ALA A 21 -49.92 39.24 21.74
C ALA A 21 -50.08 37.95 20.92
N PHE A 22 -51.31 37.43 20.93
CA PHE A 22 -51.77 36.34 20.07
C PHE A 22 -52.10 36.93 18.70
N GLY A 23 -51.54 36.36 17.63
CA GLY A 23 -51.87 36.69 16.25
C GLY A 23 -51.71 35.45 15.39
N THR A 24 -52.84 34.85 15.04
CA THR A 24 -52.97 33.71 14.13
C THR A 24 -52.43 34.08 12.75
N MET A 25 -51.47 33.32 12.19
CA MET A 25 -51.17 33.41 10.75
C MET A 25 -50.68 32.06 10.20
N LEU A 26 -51.47 31.59 9.23
CA LEU A 26 -51.35 30.45 8.33
C LEU A 26 -50.05 29.61 8.33
N LEU A 27 -50.24 28.29 8.46
CA LEU A 27 -49.33 27.29 7.91
C LEU A 27 -49.13 27.52 6.41
N PHE A 28 -47.90 27.83 6.01
CA PHE A 28 -47.38 27.46 4.69
C PHE A 28 -46.36 26.36 4.89
N GLY A 29 -46.73 25.14 4.52
CA GLY A 29 -45.78 24.05 4.38
C GLY A 29 -44.83 24.36 3.22
N PHE A 30 -43.59 24.71 3.53
CA PHE A 30 -42.51 24.59 2.58
C PHE A 30 -42.00 23.16 2.66
N ALA A 31 -42.49 22.31 1.77
CA ALA A 31 -41.75 21.12 1.38
C ALA A 31 -40.50 21.63 0.65
N THR A 32 -39.36 21.70 1.34
CA THR A 32 -38.06 21.80 0.68
C THR A 32 -37.85 20.50 -0.10
N ILE A 33 -38.18 20.53 -1.39
CA ILE A 33 -37.67 19.57 -2.35
C ILE A 33 -36.17 19.82 -2.39
N ILE A 34 -35.40 18.96 -1.72
CA ILE A 34 -33.97 18.85 -1.96
C ILE A 34 -33.85 18.24 -3.35
N LEU A 35 -33.76 19.09 -4.37
CA LEU A 35 -33.28 18.68 -5.67
C LEU A 35 -31.85 18.21 -5.44
N GLY A 36 -31.64 16.89 -5.49
CA GLY A 36 -30.31 16.29 -5.49
C GLY A 36 -29.50 16.92 -6.63
N GLY A 37 -28.57 17.81 -6.28
CA GLY A 37 -27.52 18.18 -7.20
C GLY A 37 -26.76 16.90 -7.60
N PRO A 38 -26.10 16.86 -8.77
CA PRO A 38 -25.23 15.74 -9.07
C PRO A 38 -24.27 15.57 -7.90
N SER A 39 -24.25 14.40 -7.27
CA SER A 39 -23.19 14.05 -6.36
C SER A 39 -21.89 14.23 -7.13
N LEU A 40 -20.99 15.08 -6.61
CA LEU A 40 -19.64 15.07 -7.12
C LEU A 40 -19.13 13.65 -6.87
N ALA A 41 -18.83 12.91 -7.93
CA ALA A 41 -18.23 11.58 -7.79
C ALA A 41 -17.02 11.72 -6.87
N GLN A 42 -17.01 10.98 -5.76
CA GLN A 42 -15.84 10.94 -4.91
C GLN A 42 -14.68 10.41 -5.74
N ALA A 43 -13.51 11.02 -5.59
CA ALA A 43 -12.35 10.58 -6.32
C ALA A 43 -11.93 9.18 -5.83
N GLN A 44 -11.47 8.38 -6.79
CA GLN A 44 -11.11 6.98 -6.58
C GLN A 44 -9.86 6.89 -5.70
N GLN A 45 -9.96 6.18 -4.57
CA GLN A 45 -8.87 6.06 -3.59
C GLN A 45 -8.15 4.72 -3.71
N PHE A 46 -6.82 4.75 -3.61
CA PHE A 46 -5.97 3.57 -3.67
C PHE A 46 -5.02 3.53 -2.50
N PHE A 47 -4.77 2.34 -1.98
CA PHE A 47 -3.79 2.08 -0.94
C PHE A 47 -2.89 0.95 -1.36
N THR A 48 -1.63 1.04 -0.99
CA THR A 48 -0.65 -0.03 -1.23
C THR A 48 0.11 -0.30 0.04
N ALA A 49 0.47 -1.56 0.28
CA ALA A 49 1.26 -1.98 1.41
C ALA A 49 2.31 -2.98 0.97
N THR A 50 3.40 -2.99 1.71
CA THR A 50 4.55 -3.85 1.43
C THR A 50 4.97 -4.49 2.70
N ALA A 51 4.69 -5.77 2.79
CA ALA A 51 4.94 -6.56 3.95
C ALA A 51 6.30 -7.24 3.84
N THR A 52 7.14 -7.08 4.86
CA THR A 52 8.44 -7.75 4.97
C THR A 52 8.64 -8.23 6.40
N GLY A 53 9.56 -9.18 6.60
CA GLY A 53 9.89 -9.68 7.94
C GLY A 53 10.44 -8.59 8.85
N GLY A 54 11.35 -7.74 8.35
CA GLY A 54 11.96 -6.66 9.15
C GLY A 54 10.98 -5.58 9.63
N GLN A 55 9.76 -5.55 9.09
CA GLN A 55 8.70 -4.65 9.56
C GLN A 55 7.78 -5.28 10.60
N GLU A 56 7.91 -6.59 10.86
CA GLU A 56 7.16 -7.26 11.92
C GLU A 56 7.53 -6.75 13.30
N ILE A 57 6.57 -6.82 14.21
CA ILE A 57 6.81 -6.48 15.62
C ILE A 57 7.07 -7.78 16.35
N THR A 58 8.33 -8.08 16.56
CA THR A 58 8.75 -9.24 17.37
C THR A 58 9.07 -8.80 18.80
N PHE A 59 9.42 -9.77 19.66
CA PHE A 59 9.91 -9.46 21.02
C PHE A 59 11.26 -8.71 21.00
N THR A 60 11.91 -8.64 19.84
CA THR A 60 13.12 -7.87 19.56
C THR A 60 12.74 -6.70 18.64
N GLU A 61 13.26 -5.49 18.87
CA GLU A 61 12.92 -4.31 18.05
C GLU A 61 13.42 -4.38 16.59
N GLU A 62 14.07 -5.49 16.21
CA GLU A 62 14.74 -5.73 14.92
C GLU A 62 13.83 -6.43 13.88
N GLY A 63 12.61 -6.84 14.25
CA GLY A 63 11.68 -7.54 13.33
C GLY A 63 11.98 -9.03 13.18
N LEU A 64 11.53 -9.65 12.08
CA LEU A 64 11.88 -11.02 11.68
C LEU A 64 12.85 -10.99 10.50
N ASP A 65 13.91 -11.80 10.59
CA ASP A 65 14.76 -12.15 9.45
C ASP A 65 14.14 -13.35 8.74
N VAL A 66 13.30 -13.08 7.74
CA VAL A 66 12.68 -14.08 6.88
C VAL A 66 12.72 -13.61 5.42
N PRO A 67 12.93 -14.52 4.45
CA PRO A 67 13.03 -14.15 3.04
C PRO A 67 11.68 -13.82 2.40
N SER A 68 10.59 -13.93 3.17
CA SER A 68 9.22 -13.73 2.72
C SER A 68 8.91 -12.24 2.57
N SER A 69 8.12 -11.90 1.56
CA SER A 69 7.60 -10.55 1.38
C SER A 69 6.24 -10.59 0.70
N CYS A 70 5.41 -9.56 0.88
CA CYS A 70 4.17 -9.41 0.14
C CYS A 70 3.94 -7.97 -0.31
N VAL A 71 3.23 -7.82 -1.43
CA VAL A 71 2.66 -6.56 -1.89
C VAL A 71 1.14 -6.71 -1.83
N ALA A 72 0.48 -5.78 -1.15
CA ALA A 72 -0.97 -5.68 -1.11
C ALA A 72 -1.42 -4.38 -1.75
N THR A 73 -2.44 -4.46 -2.59
CA THR A 73 -3.03 -3.32 -3.28
C THR A 73 -4.52 -3.28 -2.97
N PHE A 74 -5.05 -2.08 -2.76
CA PHE A 74 -6.44 -1.85 -2.39
C PHE A 74 -7.00 -0.69 -3.22
N ARG A 75 -8.24 -0.85 -3.66
CA ARG A 75 -9.03 0.15 -4.37
C ARG A 75 -10.37 0.31 -3.68
N VAL A 76 -10.71 1.54 -3.31
CA VAL A 76 -12.02 1.87 -2.75
C VAL A 76 -12.97 2.28 -3.88
N ALA A 77 -14.19 1.75 -3.85
CA ALA A 77 -15.28 2.18 -4.72
C ALA A 77 -15.58 3.68 -4.55
N ASN A 78 -16.02 4.34 -5.61
CA ASN A 78 -16.28 5.80 -5.57
C ASN A 78 -17.45 6.18 -4.65
N ASP A 79 -18.28 5.22 -4.27
CA ASP A 79 -19.38 5.39 -3.32
C ASP A 79 -19.06 4.79 -1.94
N ASP A 80 -17.81 4.42 -1.70
CA ASP A 80 -17.33 3.79 -0.46
C ASP A 80 -18.02 2.46 -0.12
N SER A 81 -18.71 1.83 -1.08
CA SER A 81 -19.48 0.60 -0.84
C SER A 81 -18.63 -0.68 -0.74
N GLU A 82 -17.42 -0.66 -1.31
CA GLU A 82 -16.56 -1.83 -1.45
C GLU A 82 -15.08 -1.46 -1.54
N ILE A 83 -14.21 -2.36 -1.07
CA ILE A 83 -12.76 -2.37 -1.32
C ILE A 83 -12.42 -3.58 -2.17
N GLY A 84 -11.88 -3.37 -3.37
CA GLY A 84 -11.20 -4.42 -4.14
C GLY A 84 -9.74 -4.54 -3.71
N TYR A 85 -9.18 -5.75 -3.67
CA TYR A 85 -7.80 -5.96 -3.26
C TYR A 85 -7.10 -7.09 -4.03
N LYS A 86 -5.77 -7.00 -4.12
CA LYS A 86 -4.86 -8.09 -4.50
C LYS A 86 -3.74 -8.19 -3.45
N LEU A 87 -3.46 -9.39 -2.98
CA LEU A 87 -2.31 -9.70 -2.12
C LEU A 87 -1.43 -10.71 -2.84
N GLN A 88 -0.18 -10.34 -3.06
CA GLN A 88 0.82 -11.16 -3.72
C GLN A 88 2.03 -11.32 -2.82
N CYS A 89 2.34 -12.56 -2.44
CA CYS A 89 3.42 -12.91 -1.55
C CYS A 89 4.48 -13.75 -2.27
N TYR A 90 5.73 -13.56 -1.89
CA TYR A 90 6.91 -14.21 -2.44
C TYR A 90 7.67 -14.93 -1.33
N ASN A 91 8.21 -16.11 -1.66
CA ASN A 91 8.98 -16.97 -0.74
C ASN A 91 8.23 -17.38 0.54
N ILE A 92 6.90 -17.29 0.53
CA ILE A 92 6.09 -17.59 1.71
C ILE A 92 5.75 -19.08 1.77
N ASN A 93 5.91 -19.72 2.92
CA ASN A 93 5.60 -21.14 3.09
C ASN A 93 4.68 -21.38 4.29
N GLY A 94 3.70 -22.27 4.13
CA GLY A 94 2.73 -22.58 5.18
C GLY A 94 1.83 -21.39 5.51
N LEU A 95 1.44 -20.58 4.51
CA LEU A 95 0.52 -19.45 4.70
C LEU A 95 -0.79 -19.92 5.34
N THR A 96 -1.17 -19.29 6.44
CA THR A 96 -2.39 -19.62 7.19
C THR A 96 -3.47 -18.56 7.05
N GLN A 97 -3.13 -17.28 7.22
CA GLN A 97 -4.06 -16.16 7.20
C GLN A 97 -3.38 -14.88 6.72
N ALA A 98 -4.15 -13.93 6.21
CA ALA A 98 -3.71 -12.56 5.97
C ALA A 98 -4.82 -11.58 6.35
N HIS A 99 -4.44 -10.42 6.88
CA HIS A 99 -5.37 -9.45 7.45
C HIS A 99 -5.02 -8.00 7.09
N ILE A 100 -6.02 -7.13 7.18
CA ILE A 100 -5.84 -5.70 7.43
C ILE A 100 -6.03 -5.46 8.93
N HIS A 101 -5.06 -4.81 9.58
CA HIS A 101 -5.12 -4.39 10.97
C HIS A 101 -5.20 -2.86 11.09
N SER A 102 -5.70 -2.38 12.23
CA SER A 102 -5.52 -0.99 12.67
C SER A 102 -4.34 -0.89 13.62
N GLY A 103 -3.40 0.00 13.31
CA GLY A 103 -2.19 0.28 14.06
C GLY A 103 -1.23 1.15 13.25
N GLN A 104 -0.54 2.07 13.94
CA GLN A 104 0.50 2.89 13.33
C GLN A 104 1.76 2.06 13.05
N PHE A 105 2.76 2.68 12.41
CA PHE A 105 4.05 2.04 12.21
C PHE A 105 4.65 1.61 13.56
N ARG A 106 4.98 0.31 13.68
CA ARG A 106 5.49 -0.35 14.89
C ARG A 106 4.51 -0.41 16.08
N ASP A 107 3.23 -0.15 15.85
CA ASP A 107 2.16 -0.44 16.80
C ASP A 107 1.29 -1.59 16.30
N SER A 108 1.11 -2.61 17.14
CA SER A 108 0.15 -3.69 16.88
C SER A 108 -1.25 -3.25 17.32
N GLY A 109 -2.26 -3.62 16.53
CA GLY A 109 -3.65 -3.47 16.94
C GLY A 109 -4.55 -4.54 16.33
N PRO A 110 -5.87 -4.43 16.54
CA PRO A 110 -6.81 -5.47 16.15
C PRO A 110 -6.86 -5.67 14.63
N ALA A 111 -7.13 -6.91 14.21
CA ALA A 111 -7.48 -7.21 12.83
C ALA A 111 -8.90 -6.69 12.54
N PHE A 112 -9.06 -6.02 11.40
CA PHE A 112 -10.31 -5.44 10.92
C PHE A 112 -10.89 -6.18 9.72
N ALA A 113 -10.06 -6.83 8.89
CA ALA A 113 -10.57 -7.60 7.77
C ALA A 113 -9.66 -8.78 7.42
N PHE A 114 -10.23 -9.90 6.98
CA PHE A 114 -9.52 -10.99 6.30
C PHE A 114 -9.22 -10.65 4.84
N LEU A 115 -8.02 -11.01 4.40
CA LEU A 115 -7.59 -11.03 2.99
C LEU A 115 -7.36 -12.46 2.47
N PHE A 116 -7.03 -13.38 3.39
CA PHE A 116 -6.86 -14.81 3.17
C PHE A 116 -7.13 -15.58 4.47
N GLY A 117 -7.60 -16.82 4.37
CA GLY A 117 -7.76 -17.74 5.50
C GLY A 117 -9.17 -17.77 6.12
N ASP A 118 -10.12 -17.01 5.56
CA ASP A 118 -11.55 -17.18 5.83
C ASP A 118 -12.06 -18.44 5.08
N PRO A 119 -12.86 -19.34 5.70
CA PRO A 119 -13.38 -20.58 5.10
C PRO A 119 -13.93 -20.52 3.66
N ASP A 120 -14.34 -19.36 3.16
CA ASP A 120 -14.95 -19.21 1.83
C ASP A 120 -13.96 -18.81 0.70
N GLN A 121 -12.67 -18.63 0.97
CA GLN A 121 -11.70 -18.15 -0.04
C GLN A 121 -10.90 -19.24 -0.76
N GLN A 122 -10.80 -19.11 -2.09
CA GLN A 122 -9.94 -19.93 -2.94
C GLN A 122 -8.66 -19.17 -3.31
N ALA A 123 -7.50 -19.75 -3.04
CA ALA A 123 -6.20 -19.19 -3.41
C ALA A 123 -5.75 -19.63 -4.81
N ILE A 124 -4.98 -18.79 -5.50
CA ILE A 124 -4.27 -19.14 -6.73
C ILE A 124 -2.78 -19.26 -6.40
N PHE A 125 -2.23 -20.46 -6.59
CA PHE A 125 -0.79 -20.70 -6.41
C PHE A 125 -0.08 -20.58 -7.75
N GLY A 126 0.94 -19.72 -7.81
CA GLY A 126 1.89 -19.66 -8.92
C GLY A 126 2.88 -20.84 -8.87
N GLU A 127 3.72 -20.95 -9.91
CA GLU A 127 4.70 -22.03 -10.12
C GLU A 127 5.40 -22.46 -8.82
N GLN A 128 5.25 -23.75 -8.50
CA GLN A 128 5.92 -24.40 -7.39
C GLN A 128 7.28 -24.88 -7.90
N ASP A 129 8.38 -24.27 -7.45
CA ASP A 129 9.68 -24.85 -7.76
C ASP A 129 9.80 -26.23 -7.09
N VAL A 130 10.33 -27.20 -7.81
CA VAL A 130 10.41 -28.64 -7.46
C VAL A 130 11.30 -28.89 -6.22
N LEU A 131 11.92 -27.83 -5.69
CA LEU A 131 12.69 -27.85 -4.45
C LEU A 131 11.92 -27.33 -3.22
N GLY A 132 10.70 -26.80 -3.37
CA GLY A 132 9.82 -26.42 -2.25
C GLY A 132 10.16 -25.10 -1.55
N PHE A 133 11.03 -24.27 -2.14
CA PHE A 133 11.56 -23.06 -1.50
C PHE A 133 11.12 -21.74 -2.13
N ALA A 134 10.40 -21.76 -3.25
CA ALA A 134 9.90 -20.55 -3.88
C ALA A 134 8.41 -20.71 -4.21
N GLN A 135 7.57 -20.15 -3.35
CA GLN A 135 6.13 -20.11 -3.56
C GLN A 135 5.71 -18.65 -3.77
N VAL A 136 5.17 -18.38 -4.96
CA VAL A 136 4.42 -17.16 -5.21
C VAL A 136 2.96 -17.47 -4.89
N PHE A 137 2.45 -16.82 -3.85
CA PHE A 137 1.04 -16.86 -3.49
C PHE A 137 0.38 -15.59 -4.02
N SER A 138 -0.76 -15.72 -4.69
CA SER A 138 -1.55 -14.56 -5.12
C SER A 138 -3.02 -14.80 -4.82
N ILE A 139 -3.67 -13.81 -4.24
CA ILE A 139 -5.11 -13.79 -4.04
C ILE A 139 -5.67 -12.42 -4.37
N GLU A 140 -6.88 -12.41 -4.90
CA GLU A 140 -7.66 -11.21 -5.15
C GLU A 140 -9.07 -11.39 -4.59
N GLY A 141 -9.74 -10.28 -4.28
CA GLY A 141 -11.08 -10.33 -3.75
C GLY A 141 -11.66 -8.94 -3.48
N THR A 142 -12.85 -8.92 -2.88
CA THR A 142 -13.51 -7.69 -2.45
C THR A 142 -14.00 -7.79 -1.01
N ILE A 143 -14.20 -6.62 -0.39
CA ILE A 143 -14.75 -6.44 0.96
C ILE A 143 -15.84 -5.36 0.89
N GLY A 144 -17.10 -5.76 1.04
CA GLY A 144 -18.26 -4.86 1.08
C GLY A 144 -18.76 -4.54 2.51
N GLN A 145 -19.79 -3.68 2.61
CA GLN A 145 -20.36 -3.18 3.88
C GLN A 145 -20.83 -4.27 4.87
N ASP A 146 -21.27 -5.44 4.38
CA ASP A 146 -21.76 -6.57 5.20
C ASP A 146 -20.93 -7.86 4.98
N ASP A 147 -19.69 -7.71 4.51
CA ASP A 147 -18.86 -8.87 4.16
C ASP A 147 -18.40 -9.62 5.42
N PRO A 148 -18.54 -10.96 5.49
CA PRO A 148 -18.07 -11.76 6.62
C PRO A 148 -16.56 -11.64 6.89
N LYS A 149 -15.78 -11.13 5.92
CA LYS A 149 -14.36 -10.82 6.11
C LYS A 149 -14.13 -9.72 7.13
N LEU A 150 -15.11 -8.83 7.39
CA LEU A 150 -15.00 -7.76 8.37
C LEU A 150 -15.08 -8.30 9.81
N ILE A 151 -14.12 -7.89 10.64
CA ILE A 151 -13.93 -8.42 12.00
C ILE A 151 -14.37 -7.36 13.02
N ASN A 152 -15.60 -7.46 13.51
CA ASN A 152 -16.16 -6.59 14.55
C ASN A 152 -16.11 -5.08 14.24
N VAL A 153 -16.00 -4.71 12.96
CA VAL A 153 -16.02 -3.33 12.45
C VAL A 153 -16.90 -3.27 11.21
N ASP A 154 -17.42 -2.09 10.90
CA ASP A 154 -18.07 -1.79 9.62
C ASP A 154 -17.04 -1.25 8.60
N LEU A 155 -17.38 -1.32 7.31
CA LEU A 155 -16.49 -0.92 6.23
C LEU A 155 -16.10 0.57 6.35
N ASP A 156 -17.04 1.42 6.75
CA ASP A 156 -16.81 2.85 6.95
C ASP A 156 -15.70 3.12 7.97
N PHE A 157 -15.63 2.33 9.05
CA PHE A 157 -14.59 2.46 10.07
C PHE A 157 -13.23 2.00 9.57
N LEU A 158 -13.17 0.89 8.84
CA LEU A 158 -11.95 0.44 8.16
C LEU A 158 -11.44 1.51 7.17
N LEU A 159 -12.33 2.07 6.35
CA LEU A 159 -11.99 3.12 5.39
C LEU A 159 -11.47 4.38 6.08
N ALA A 160 -12.06 4.78 7.21
CA ALA A 160 -11.58 5.91 7.99
C ALA A 160 -10.14 5.70 8.47
N ASP A 161 -9.80 4.53 8.99
CA ASP A 161 -8.45 4.21 9.45
C ASP A 161 -7.44 4.09 8.30
N MET A 162 -7.84 3.50 7.15
CA MET A 162 -7.03 3.50 5.93
C MET A 162 -6.69 4.92 5.47
N ARG A 163 -7.70 5.81 5.43
CA ARG A 163 -7.55 7.23 5.05
C ARG A 163 -6.70 8.01 6.04
N ALA A 164 -6.77 7.67 7.32
CA ALA A 164 -5.93 8.24 8.35
C ALA A 164 -4.47 7.73 8.29
N GLY A 165 -4.20 6.70 7.49
CA GLY A 165 -2.86 6.11 7.35
C GLY A 165 -2.44 5.29 8.57
N ILE A 166 -3.40 4.73 9.29
CA ILE A 166 -3.18 3.95 10.52
C ILE A 166 -3.57 2.49 10.38
N THR A 167 -3.52 1.93 9.15
CA THR A 167 -3.74 0.50 8.90
C THR A 167 -2.53 -0.19 8.28
N TYR A 168 -2.37 -1.48 8.54
CA TYR A 168 -1.30 -2.29 7.98
C TYR A 168 -1.80 -3.66 7.52
N VAL A 169 -1.14 -4.25 6.53
CA VAL A 169 -1.30 -5.64 6.14
C VAL A 169 -0.39 -6.50 7.00
N ASN A 170 -0.91 -7.64 7.43
CA ASN A 170 -0.15 -8.67 8.12
C ASN A 170 -0.46 -10.04 7.51
N VAL A 171 0.56 -10.89 7.42
CA VAL A 171 0.45 -12.22 6.81
C VAL A 171 1.11 -13.23 7.73
N HIS A 172 0.43 -14.35 7.97
CA HIS A 172 0.79 -15.36 8.96
C HIS A 172 1.11 -16.69 8.30
N THR A 173 2.05 -17.43 8.89
CA THR A 173 2.36 -18.80 8.48
C THR A 173 2.33 -19.76 9.66
N ASP A 174 2.40 -21.06 9.38
CA ASP A 174 2.56 -22.10 10.40
C ASP A 174 3.83 -21.88 11.25
N ALA A 175 4.90 -21.37 10.63
CA ALA A 175 6.16 -21.09 11.31
C ALA A 175 6.10 -19.79 12.13
N ASN A 176 5.39 -18.78 11.63
CA ASN A 176 5.31 -17.45 12.22
C ASN A 176 3.85 -17.07 12.50
N VAL A 177 3.27 -17.72 13.51
CA VAL A 177 1.84 -17.61 13.86
C VAL A 177 1.41 -16.19 14.29
N LEU A 178 2.35 -15.39 14.81
CA LEU A 178 2.07 -14.00 15.21
C LEU A 178 2.20 -12.99 14.06
N GLY A 179 2.69 -13.44 12.89
CA GLY A 179 2.99 -12.61 11.74
C GLY A 179 4.35 -13.00 11.15
N GLU A 180 4.39 -13.34 9.87
CA GLU A 180 5.61 -13.54 9.09
C GLU A 180 6.07 -12.25 8.41
N VAL A 181 5.13 -11.48 7.85
CA VAL A 181 5.42 -10.20 7.21
C VAL A 181 4.36 -9.13 7.51
N ARG A 182 4.83 -7.90 7.74
CA ARG A 182 3.98 -6.73 8.05
C ARG A 182 4.30 -5.54 7.15
N GLY A 183 3.28 -4.81 6.71
CA GLY A 183 3.45 -3.63 5.85
C GLY A 183 2.39 -2.56 6.05
N GLN A 184 2.78 -1.31 6.30
CA GLN A 184 1.81 -0.22 6.47
C GLN A 184 1.09 0.11 5.15
N LEU A 185 -0.22 0.34 5.18
CA LEU A 185 -0.96 0.86 4.03
C LEU A 185 -0.64 2.34 3.84
N VAL A 186 -0.31 2.70 2.61
CA VAL A 186 -0.01 4.06 2.20
C VAL A 186 -1.00 4.48 1.12
N ALA A 187 -1.68 5.61 1.36
CA ALA A 187 -2.55 6.21 0.37
C ALA A 187 -1.73 6.65 -0.86
N THR A 188 -2.19 6.25 -2.04
CA THR A 188 -1.67 6.75 -3.31
C THR A 188 -2.43 8.03 -3.67
N PRO A 189 -1.75 9.20 -3.76
CA PRO A 189 -2.43 10.46 -4.01
C PRO A 189 -3.14 10.53 -5.38
N GLU A 190 -4.36 11.05 -5.37
CA GLU A 190 -5.23 11.22 -6.54
C GLU A 190 -4.70 12.17 -7.62
N GLY A 191 -5.08 11.88 -8.87
CA GLY A 191 -4.91 12.74 -10.05
C GLY A 191 -4.26 12.10 -11.28
N LYS A 192 -3.95 10.79 -11.26
CA LYS A 192 -3.13 10.11 -12.30
C LYS A 192 -3.43 8.63 -12.53
N ILE A 193 -4.70 8.25 -12.45
CA ILE A 193 -5.08 6.85 -12.63
C ILE A 193 -5.93 6.79 -13.90
N THR A 194 -5.28 6.37 -14.98
CA THR A 194 -5.95 5.66 -16.07
C THR A 194 -6.01 4.18 -15.68
N ASP A 195 -6.68 3.32 -16.45
CA ASP A 195 -6.90 1.87 -16.20
C ASP A 195 -5.62 1.01 -15.99
N GLU A 196 -4.44 1.61 -15.94
CA GLU A 196 -3.13 0.97 -15.81
C GLU A 196 -2.34 1.70 -14.70
N PHE A 197 -2.68 1.42 -13.45
CA PHE A 197 -1.92 1.83 -12.27
C PHE A 197 -1.15 0.64 -11.73
N PHE A 198 0.13 0.82 -11.43
CA PHE A 198 1.00 -0.23 -10.91
C PHE A 198 1.70 0.25 -9.66
N ALA A 199 1.97 -0.68 -8.77
CA ALA A 199 2.74 -0.42 -7.57
C ALA A 199 3.82 -1.48 -7.43
N ALA A 200 4.97 -1.04 -6.94
CA ALA A 200 6.01 -1.93 -6.49
C ALA A 200 6.42 -1.54 -5.11
N SER A 201 6.91 -2.53 -4.40
CA SER A 201 7.69 -2.22 -3.23
C SER A 201 8.70 -3.27 -2.92
N GLY A 202 9.86 -2.76 -2.55
CA GLY A 202 11.04 -3.54 -2.36
C GLY A 202 11.61 -3.47 -0.97
N SER A 203 12.31 -4.55 -0.67
CA SER A 203 13.21 -4.74 0.47
C SER A 203 14.48 -5.44 -0.01
N GLY A 204 15.44 -5.59 0.91
CA GLY A 204 16.63 -6.40 0.67
C GLY A 204 16.32 -7.88 0.44
N ASP A 205 15.34 -8.43 1.16
CA ASP A 205 14.96 -9.87 1.08
C ASP A 205 14.50 -10.31 -0.32
N GLN A 206 14.01 -9.36 -1.12
CA GLN A 206 13.56 -9.59 -2.49
C GLN A 206 14.70 -9.56 -3.50
N GLU A 207 15.90 -9.12 -3.12
CA GLU A 207 17.07 -9.19 -3.98
C GLU A 207 17.49 -10.64 -4.23
N ILE A 208 18.05 -10.89 -5.41
CA ILE A 208 18.48 -12.23 -5.80
C ILE A 208 20.01 -12.26 -5.79
N VAL A 209 20.59 -12.60 -4.63
CA VAL A 209 22.03 -12.77 -4.44
C VAL A 209 22.38 -14.25 -4.63
N GLY A 210 22.65 -14.66 -5.87
CA GLY A 210 23.00 -16.05 -6.18
C GLY A 210 21.77 -16.97 -6.33
N VAL A 211 21.76 -18.11 -5.64
CA VAL A 211 20.71 -19.15 -5.78
C VAL A 211 19.60 -19.00 -4.73
N VAL A 212 19.94 -18.43 -3.57
CA VAL A 212 19.04 -18.14 -2.45
C VAL A 212 19.68 -17.00 -1.66
N GLY A 213 18.89 -15.99 -1.28
CA GLY A 213 19.32 -14.95 -0.33
C GLY A 213 19.10 -13.54 -0.86
N GLY A 214 18.48 -12.72 -0.02
CA GLY A 214 18.38 -11.29 -0.20
C GLY A 214 19.63 -10.56 0.28
N VAL A 215 19.50 -9.25 0.42
CA VAL A 215 20.47 -8.38 1.07
C VAL A 215 19.97 -8.07 2.47
N GLU A 216 20.81 -8.28 3.48
CA GLU A 216 20.52 -7.86 4.86
C GLU A 216 20.51 -6.33 4.94
N THR A 217 19.32 -5.74 4.92
CA THR A 217 19.12 -4.30 5.04
C THR A 217 17.72 -4.00 5.56
N ASP A 218 17.59 -2.92 6.34
CA ASP A 218 16.32 -2.36 6.77
C ASP A 218 15.81 -1.26 5.80
N ALA A 219 16.47 -1.12 4.64
CA ALA A 219 16.03 -0.26 3.55
C ALA A 219 14.72 -0.77 2.93
N ALA A 220 13.79 0.15 2.70
CA ALA A 220 12.51 -0.14 2.06
C ALA A 220 12.22 0.90 0.97
N CYS A 221 11.77 0.45 -0.20
CA CYS A 221 11.43 1.33 -1.32
C CYS A 221 10.02 1.06 -1.83
N GLY A 222 9.26 2.10 -2.17
CA GLY A 222 7.95 1.99 -2.83
C GLY A 222 7.91 2.82 -4.10
N ALA A 223 7.38 2.26 -5.18
CA ALA A 223 7.19 2.95 -6.46
C ALA A 223 5.76 2.82 -6.95
N ASN A 224 5.23 3.92 -7.47
CA ASN A 224 3.93 3.97 -8.13
C ASN A 224 4.12 4.37 -9.59
N PHE A 225 3.38 3.73 -10.48
CA PHE A 225 3.37 3.97 -11.92
C PHE A 225 1.93 4.16 -12.39
N GLY A 226 1.67 5.15 -13.23
CA GLY A 226 0.34 5.36 -13.82
C GLY A 226 0.48 5.78 -15.27
N ARG A 227 -0.23 5.08 -16.16
CA ARG A 227 -0.29 5.46 -17.58
C ARG A 227 -0.97 6.83 -17.70
N VAL A 228 -0.48 7.62 -18.64
CA VAL A 228 -1.02 8.92 -19.05
C VAL A 228 -0.78 9.06 -20.56
N ASP A 229 -1.45 10.00 -21.22
CA ASP A 229 -1.26 10.24 -22.67
C ASP A 229 0.21 10.44 -23.08
N ALA A 230 1.00 11.04 -22.18
CA ALA A 230 2.41 11.34 -22.40
C ALA A 230 3.37 10.17 -22.08
N GLY A 231 2.89 9.02 -21.61
CA GLY A 231 3.71 7.86 -21.25
C GLY A 231 3.35 7.25 -19.88
N LEU A 232 4.32 6.63 -19.20
CA LEU A 232 4.11 6.03 -17.87
C LEU A 232 4.70 6.94 -16.80
N LYS A 233 3.86 7.64 -16.05
CA LYS A 233 4.35 8.50 -14.96
C LYS A 233 4.75 7.64 -13.78
N PHE A 234 5.90 7.94 -13.17
CA PHE A 234 6.35 7.24 -11.98
C PHE A 234 6.77 8.17 -10.84
N LYS A 235 6.77 7.61 -9.63
CA LYS A 235 7.44 8.15 -8.46
C LYS A 235 7.93 7.00 -7.59
N LEU A 236 9.23 6.98 -7.30
CA LEU A 236 9.88 6.03 -6.41
C LEU A 236 10.34 6.77 -5.15
N ARG A 237 10.08 6.19 -3.98
CA ARG A 237 10.56 6.66 -2.67
C ARG A 237 11.27 5.51 -1.99
N CYS A 238 12.31 5.82 -1.24
CA CYS A 238 13.00 4.88 -0.39
C CYS A 238 13.16 5.45 1.02
N PHE A 239 13.22 4.57 1.99
CA PHE A 239 13.38 4.87 3.40
C PHE A 239 14.51 4.03 3.94
N ASN A 240 15.25 4.61 4.86
CA ASN A 240 16.35 3.96 5.54
C ASN A 240 17.44 3.41 4.60
N ILE A 241 17.72 4.09 3.49
CA ILE A 241 18.74 3.67 2.51
C ILE A 241 19.81 4.74 2.36
N GLU A 242 21.07 4.35 2.35
CA GLU A 242 22.22 5.24 2.17
C GLU A 242 23.01 4.87 0.90
N GLY A 243 23.69 5.85 0.31
CA GLY A 243 24.66 5.55 -0.75
C GLY A 243 24.04 5.18 -2.10
N VAL A 244 22.79 5.54 -2.38
CA VAL A 244 22.11 5.17 -3.64
C VAL A 244 22.87 5.73 -4.85
N THR A 245 23.20 4.87 -5.80
CA THR A 245 23.94 5.24 -7.02
C THR A 245 23.03 5.33 -8.24
N GLN A 246 22.05 4.42 -8.35
CA GLN A 246 21.11 4.30 -9.48
C GLN A 246 19.86 3.50 -9.09
N ALA A 247 18.79 3.63 -9.87
CA ALA A 247 17.59 2.79 -9.75
C ALA A 247 16.94 2.53 -11.10
N HIS A 248 16.43 1.32 -11.29
CA HIS A 248 15.94 0.82 -12.58
C HIS A 248 14.60 0.10 -12.47
N ILE A 249 13.94 -0.09 -13.62
CA ILE A 249 13.00 -1.18 -13.83
C ILE A 249 13.72 -2.27 -14.63
N HIS A 250 13.56 -3.52 -14.21
CA HIS A 250 13.98 -4.72 -14.91
C HIS A 250 12.76 -5.49 -15.42
N VAL A 251 12.93 -6.25 -16.51
CA VAL A 251 11.93 -7.21 -17.00
C VAL A 251 12.42 -8.61 -16.70
N GLY A 252 11.72 -9.30 -15.81
CA GLY A 252 12.03 -10.63 -15.32
C GLY A 252 11.01 -11.01 -14.25
N GLY A 253 10.76 -12.31 -14.11
CA GLY A 253 9.83 -12.83 -13.11
C GLY A 253 10.28 -12.52 -11.68
N PRO A 254 9.41 -12.75 -10.68
CA PRO A 254 9.72 -12.47 -9.28
C PRO A 254 10.94 -13.18 -8.72
N LEU A 255 11.39 -14.26 -9.35
CA LEU A 255 12.53 -15.07 -8.93
C LEU A 255 13.68 -15.08 -9.94
N GLU A 256 13.63 -14.21 -10.94
CA GLU A 256 14.60 -14.20 -12.03
C GLU A 256 15.23 -12.82 -12.20
N ASN A 257 16.55 -12.80 -12.37
CA ASN A 257 17.27 -11.59 -12.74
C ASN A 257 17.07 -11.29 -14.23
N GLY A 258 16.49 -10.13 -14.51
CA GLY A 258 16.20 -9.64 -15.86
C GLY A 258 17.11 -8.50 -16.31
N PRO A 259 17.13 -8.14 -17.60
CA PRO A 259 17.79 -6.91 -18.05
C PRO A 259 17.12 -5.66 -17.46
N ALA A 260 17.93 -4.66 -17.09
CA ALA A 260 17.41 -3.31 -16.83
C ALA A 260 16.87 -2.71 -18.13
N VAL A 261 15.60 -2.28 -18.12
CA VAL A 261 14.89 -1.77 -19.30
C VAL A 261 14.53 -0.29 -19.19
N ALA A 262 14.42 0.27 -17.98
CA ALA A 262 14.10 1.68 -17.78
C ALA A 262 14.91 2.27 -16.61
N VAL A 263 15.26 3.55 -16.72
CA VAL A 263 15.97 4.28 -15.65
C VAL A 263 14.99 5.09 -14.81
N LEU A 264 14.92 4.82 -13.51
CA LEU A 264 14.13 5.57 -12.53
C LEU A 264 14.97 6.63 -11.82
N PHE A 265 16.25 6.36 -11.64
CA PHE A 265 17.24 7.28 -11.09
C PHE A 265 18.58 7.03 -11.80
N PRO A 266 19.14 8.03 -12.53
CA PRO A 266 20.37 7.84 -13.32
C PRO A 266 21.56 7.41 -12.46
N ALA A 267 22.55 6.78 -13.10
CA ALA A 267 23.83 6.51 -12.47
C ALA A 267 24.59 7.80 -12.12
N GLY A 268 25.26 7.80 -10.98
CA GLY A 268 26.12 8.89 -10.53
C GLY A 268 26.67 8.61 -9.13
N ASP A 269 27.26 9.64 -8.52
CA ASP A 269 27.84 9.55 -7.18
C ASP A 269 26.79 9.08 -6.15
N ALA A 270 27.27 8.38 -5.12
CA ALA A 270 26.46 7.88 -4.02
C ALA A 270 25.72 9.04 -3.32
N THR A 271 24.42 8.86 -3.04
CA THR A 271 23.68 9.82 -2.19
C THR A 271 24.06 9.67 -0.72
N GLY A 272 23.72 10.66 0.11
CA GLY A 272 23.61 10.42 1.55
C GLY A 272 22.37 9.59 1.90
N MET A 273 22.06 9.54 3.20
CA MET A 273 20.85 8.89 3.73
C MET A 273 19.55 9.44 3.12
N ILE A 274 18.65 8.54 2.70
CA ILE A 274 17.37 8.87 2.06
C ILE A 274 16.18 8.35 2.88
N ASN A 275 15.24 9.26 3.15
CA ASN A 275 13.92 9.00 3.71
C ASN A 275 12.85 9.74 2.92
N GLY A 276 12.59 9.26 1.69
CA GLY A 276 11.62 9.81 0.76
C GLY A 276 12.07 9.68 -0.69
N LEU A 277 11.87 10.74 -1.48
CA LEU A 277 12.25 10.74 -2.90
C LEU A 277 13.78 10.74 -3.03
N LEU A 278 14.34 9.88 -3.89
CA LEU A 278 15.77 9.94 -4.24
C LEU A 278 16.06 11.27 -4.95
N LYS A 279 17.15 11.93 -4.56
CA LYS A 279 17.57 13.22 -5.12
C LYS A 279 19.08 13.33 -5.14
N ARG A 280 19.64 13.72 -6.30
CA ARG A 280 21.05 14.09 -6.45
C ARG A 280 21.16 15.21 -7.48
N GLY A 281 21.58 16.40 -7.05
CA GLY A 281 21.56 17.58 -7.91
C GLY A 281 20.17 17.82 -8.51
N SER A 282 20.07 17.81 -9.84
CA SER A 282 18.79 17.92 -10.56
C SER A 282 18.01 16.61 -10.65
N ASP A 283 18.65 15.47 -10.46
CA ASP A 283 18.05 14.15 -10.59
C ASP A 283 17.06 13.88 -9.46
N LYS A 284 15.93 13.29 -9.81
CA LYS A 284 14.85 12.94 -8.88
C LYS A 284 14.22 11.64 -9.35
N SER A 285 13.89 10.74 -8.42
CA SER A 285 13.18 9.48 -8.70
C SER A 285 11.68 9.68 -9.00
N LYS A 286 11.37 10.63 -9.90
CA LYS A 286 10.03 10.89 -10.41
C LYS A 286 10.12 11.42 -11.84
N GLY A 287 9.19 11.02 -12.69
CA GLY A 287 9.18 11.47 -14.08
C GLY A 287 8.06 10.84 -14.88
N THR A 288 8.18 10.93 -16.20
CA THR A 288 7.34 10.20 -17.16
C THR A 288 8.27 9.39 -18.06
N LEU A 289 8.12 8.08 -18.05
CA LEU A 289 8.81 7.18 -18.97
C LEU A 289 8.10 7.21 -20.33
N THR A 290 8.88 7.34 -21.37
CA THR A 290 8.47 7.24 -22.78
C THR A 290 9.34 6.18 -23.45
N ASN A 291 9.06 5.83 -24.71
CA ASN A 291 9.93 4.94 -25.49
C ASN A 291 11.40 5.42 -25.55
N MET A 292 11.66 6.73 -25.43
CA MET A 292 13.02 7.26 -25.41
C MET A 292 13.79 6.96 -24.11
N ASN A 293 13.08 6.57 -23.04
CA ASN A 293 13.66 6.23 -21.75
C ASN A 293 13.91 4.74 -21.60
N LEU A 294 13.56 3.94 -22.60
CA LEU A 294 13.68 2.49 -22.57
C LEU A 294 14.91 2.01 -23.31
N LYS A 295 15.44 0.88 -22.85
CA LYS A 295 16.52 0.16 -23.51
C LYS A 295 16.12 -0.23 -24.93
N GLU A 296 17.09 -0.20 -25.85
CA GLU A 296 16.90 -0.66 -27.22
C GLU A 296 16.26 -2.06 -27.26
N GLY A 297 15.24 -2.23 -28.10
CA GLY A 297 14.45 -3.46 -28.19
C GLY A 297 13.22 -3.52 -27.28
N PHE A 298 13.04 -2.58 -26.35
CA PHE A 298 11.85 -2.46 -25.52
C PHE A 298 11.01 -1.25 -25.91
N THR A 299 9.69 -1.40 -25.81
CA THR A 299 8.71 -0.31 -25.92
C THR A 299 7.94 -0.16 -24.62
N LEU A 300 7.28 0.98 -24.45
CA LEU A 300 6.47 1.27 -23.28
C LEU A 300 5.33 0.27 -23.13
N ASP A 301 4.78 -0.19 -24.24
CA ASP A 301 3.71 -1.18 -24.25
C ASP A 301 4.26 -2.55 -23.82
N THR A 302 5.43 -2.98 -24.32
CA THR A 302 6.06 -4.23 -23.83
C THR A 302 6.45 -4.18 -22.35
N LEU A 303 6.84 -3.01 -21.83
CA LEU A 303 7.08 -2.84 -20.40
C LEU A 303 5.78 -2.95 -19.60
N ILE A 304 4.69 -2.35 -20.08
CA ILE A 304 3.38 -2.44 -19.43
C ILE A 304 2.86 -3.88 -19.45
N ASP A 305 2.99 -4.59 -20.56
CA ASP A 305 2.64 -6.02 -20.64
C ASP A 305 3.41 -6.84 -19.60
N ALA A 306 4.72 -6.55 -19.42
CA ALA A 306 5.52 -7.18 -18.38
C ALA A 306 5.04 -6.82 -16.97
N MET A 307 4.70 -5.56 -16.71
CA MET A 307 4.15 -5.12 -15.41
C MET A 307 2.77 -5.72 -15.12
N THR A 308 1.93 -5.91 -16.14
CA THR A 308 0.59 -6.51 -16.05
C THR A 308 0.65 -8.02 -15.82
N THR A 309 1.73 -8.68 -16.27
CA THR A 309 1.93 -10.13 -16.12
C THR A 309 2.88 -10.47 -14.96
N ASP A 310 3.06 -9.55 -14.01
CA ASP A 310 3.94 -9.70 -12.83
C ASP A 310 5.40 -10.06 -13.18
N ASN A 311 5.87 -9.66 -14.37
CA ASN A 311 7.19 -9.93 -14.95
C ASN A 311 8.10 -8.69 -15.00
N ALA A 312 7.92 -7.76 -14.07
CA ALA A 312 8.77 -6.58 -13.94
C ALA A 312 9.03 -6.26 -12.47
N TYR A 313 10.18 -5.66 -12.18
CA TYR A 313 10.55 -5.25 -10.82
C TYR A 313 11.39 -3.98 -10.82
N ILE A 314 11.31 -3.21 -9.74
CA ILE A 314 12.27 -2.14 -9.44
C ILE A 314 13.51 -2.72 -8.78
N ASN A 315 14.68 -2.16 -9.06
CA ASN A 315 15.92 -2.47 -8.36
C ASN A 315 16.66 -1.17 -8.04
N ILE A 316 17.16 -1.04 -6.81
CA ILE A 316 17.87 0.13 -6.31
C ILE A 316 19.26 -0.31 -5.87
N HIS A 317 20.27 0.34 -6.43
CA HIS A 317 21.67 0.02 -6.19
C HIS A 317 22.31 1.06 -5.29
N THR A 318 23.18 0.62 -4.39
CA THR A 318 23.97 1.49 -3.52
C THR A 318 25.46 1.24 -3.73
N GLU A 319 26.31 2.07 -3.12
CA GLU A 319 27.76 1.82 -3.10
C GLU A 319 28.12 0.54 -2.33
N ALA A 320 27.39 0.24 -1.25
CA ALA A 320 27.58 -0.97 -0.46
C ALA A 320 27.09 -2.23 -1.18
N ASN A 321 26.02 -2.11 -1.97
CA ASN A 321 25.42 -3.21 -2.72
C ASN A 321 25.28 -2.85 -4.22
N PRO A 322 26.37 -2.89 -5.01
CA PRO A 322 26.35 -2.46 -6.41
C PRO A 322 25.49 -3.33 -7.32
N ALA A 323 25.28 -4.59 -6.97
CA ALA A 323 24.41 -5.51 -7.71
C ALA A 323 22.91 -5.23 -7.50
N GLY A 324 22.56 -4.52 -6.43
CA GLY A 324 21.21 -4.26 -5.95
C GLY A 324 21.17 -4.36 -4.43
N GLU A 325 20.59 -3.37 -3.75
CA GLU A 325 20.30 -3.40 -2.31
C GLU A 325 18.82 -3.69 -2.04
N VAL A 326 17.94 -3.16 -2.88
CA VAL A 326 16.49 -3.27 -2.70
C VAL A 326 15.84 -3.60 -4.03
N ARG A 327 15.08 -4.70 -4.05
CA ARG A 327 14.28 -5.14 -5.19
C ARG A 327 12.82 -5.20 -4.83
N GLY A 328 11.95 -4.80 -5.75
CA GLY A 328 10.50 -4.83 -5.54
C GLY A 328 9.74 -5.22 -6.80
N SER A 329 9.03 -6.34 -6.78
CA SER A 329 8.15 -6.73 -7.89
C SER A 329 7.09 -5.66 -8.14
N ILE A 330 6.86 -5.36 -9.42
CA ILE A 330 5.82 -4.45 -9.86
C ILE A 330 4.57 -5.28 -10.15
N ALA A 331 3.48 -4.94 -9.47
CA ALA A 331 2.17 -5.55 -9.68
C ALA A 331 1.19 -4.52 -10.24
N LEU A 332 0.30 -4.98 -11.11
CA LEU A 332 -0.90 -4.23 -11.47
C LEU A 332 -1.73 -3.99 -10.21
N VAL A 333 -2.07 -2.73 -9.99
CA VAL A 333 -3.11 -2.36 -9.04
C VAL A 333 -4.41 -2.43 -9.82
N ASP A 334 -5.03 -3.59 -9.74
CA ASP A 334 -6.13 -3.95 -10.61
C ASP A 334 -7.28 -2.93 -10.53
N THR A 335 -7.67 -2.43 -11.70
CA THR A 335 -8.81 -1.52 -11.88
C THR A 335 -10.07 -2.27 -12.34
N PHE A 336 -10.08 -3.61 -12.38
CA PHE A 336 -11.25 -4.35 -12.84
C PHE A 336 -12.51 -4.01 -12.02
N ALA A 337 -13.59 -4.05 -12.78
CA ALA A 337 -14.89 -3.50 -12.44
C ALA A 337 -15.40 -4.08 -11.13
N LEU A 338 -15.86 -3.17 -10.25
CA LEU A 338 -16.89 -3.50 -9.28
C LEU A 338 -18.03 -4.14 -10.11
N PHE A 339 -18.31 -5.42 -9.89
CA PHE A 339 -19.41 -6.11 -10.57
C PHE A 339 -20.76 -5.64 -10.06
#